data_AF-A0A7W0UED7-F1
#
_entry.id   AF-A0A7W0UED7-F1
#
_cell.length_a   1.000
_cell.length_b   1.000
_cell.length_c   1.000
_cell.angle_alpha   90.00
_cell.angle_beta   90.00
_cell.angle_gamma   90.00
#
_symmetry.space_group_name_H-M   'P 1'
#
loop_
_entity.id
_entity.type
_entity.pdbx_description
1 polymer ?
#
loop_
_entity_poly.entity_id
_entity_poly.type
_entity_poly.pdbx_seq_one_letter_code
_entity_poly.pdbx_strand_id
1 'polypeptide(L)'
;MQVMGRFSIQKVEVRADGTGLSSRAGTALLPLAAERLGLTDGLGWALAETRERRSVHDPGRVFCDLAVMLADGGRCVSDLVALGSQPALLGDVASISTARRVLLAVGEAELDRLRAARAQA
;
A
#
# COMPACT_ATOMS: atom_id res chain seq x y z
N MET A 1 -18.49 11.20 1.03
CA MET A 1 -17.03 11.10 1.08
C MET A 1 -16.53 10.82 -0.32
N GLN A 2 -16.57 11.88 -1.13
CA GLN A 2 -15.44 12.09 -1.99
C GLN A 2 -14.36 12.68 -1.08
N VAL A 3 -13.40 11.87 -0.66
CA VAL A 3 -12.17 12.39 -0.06
C VAL A 3 -11.40 12.99 -1.23
N MET A 4 -11.28 14.31 -1.26
CA MET A 4 -10.50 15.01 -2.26
C MET A 4 -9.07 15.17 -1.71
N GLY A 5 -8.25 14.14 -1.87
CA GLY A 5 -6.86 14.12 -1.42
C GLY A 5 -5.92 13.94 -2.60
N ARG A 6 -5.32 15.04 -3.07
CA ARG A 6 -4.17 14.99 -3.99
C ARG A 6 -2.95 14.61 -3.13
N PHE A 7 -2.29 13.50 -3.51
CA PHE A 7 -1.00 12.95 -3.09
C PHE A 7 -0.27 13.58 -1.87
N SER A 8 0.13 12.71 -0.94
CA SER A 8 0.48 12.93 0.48
C SER A 8 -0.76 13.12 1.38
N ILE A 9 -1.09 12.11 2.19
CA ILE A 9 -2.17 12.20 3.18
C ILE A 9 -1.70 13.19 4.27
N GLN A 10 -1.94 14.48 4.09
CA GLN A 10 -1.61 15.49 5.09
C GLN A 10 -2.79 15.76 6.04
N LYS A 11 -4.03 15.61 5.55
CA LYS A 11 -5.24 15.91 6.30
C LYS A 11 -6.41 15.08 5.79
N VAL A 12 -7.07 14.36 6.69
CA VAL A 12 -8.36 13.71 6.43
C VAL A 12 -9.45 14.61 6.99
N GLU A 13 -10.40 15.02 6.15
CA GLU A 13 -11.60 15.73 6.59
C GLU A 13 -12.76 14.72 6.75
N VAL A 14 -13.37 14.70 7.93
CA VAL A 14 -14.50 13.82 8.24
C VAL A 14 -15.79 14.64 8.18
N ARG A 15 -16.74 14.20 7.34
CA ARG A 15 -18.05 14.82 7.15
C ARG A 15 -19.16 13.81 7.43
N ALA A 16 -20.23 14.25 8.08
CA ALA A 16 -21.41 13.43 8.40
C ALA A 16 -22.53 13.62 7.36
N ASP A 17 -22.19 13.56 6.06
CA ASP A 17 -23.12 13.80 4.95
C ASP A 17 -23.78 12.52 4.38
N GLY A 18 -23.43 11.35 4.94
CA GLY A 18 -23.96 10.05 4.52
C GLY A 18 -23.38 9.47 3.23
N THR A 19 -22.47 10.19 2.55
CA THR A 19 -21.84 9.70 1.32
C THR A 19 -20.46 9.10 1.64
N GLY A 20 -19.96 8.15 0.85
CA GLY A 20 -18.59 7.59 0.92
C GLY A 20 -18.13 7.10 2.30
N LEU A 21 -19.05 6.54 3.09
CA LEU A 21 -18.80 6.07 4.45
C LEU A 21 -17.60 5.10 4.50
N SER A 22 -16.74 5.29 5.48
CA SER A 22 -15.65 4.35 5.80
C SER A 22 -15.65 4.03 7.28
N SER A 23 -15.73 2.74 7.61
CA SER A 23 -15.48 2.23 8.96
C SER A 23 -13.97 2.03 9.25
N ARG A 24 -13.10 2.36 8.29
CA ARG A 24 -11.68 1.98 8.27
C ARG A 24 -10.76 3.18 8.06
N ALA A 25 -11.23 4.41 8.31
CA ALA A 25 -10.45 5.62 8.03
C ALA A 25 -9.07 5.65 8.72
N GLY A 26 -8.93 4.98 9.86
CA GLY A 26 -7.65 4.86 10.57
C GLY A 26 -6.58 4.06 9.83
N THR A 27 -6.94 3.16 8.90
CA THR A 27 -5.96 2.35 8.15
C THR A 27 -5.11 3.20 7.21
N ALA A 28 -5.63 4.36 6.80
CA ALA A 28 -4.92 5.33 5.96
C ALA A 28 -3.69 5.94 6.66
N LEU A 29 -3.59 5.85 8.00
CA LEU A 29 -2.42 6.30 8.75
C LEU A 29 -1.18 5.42 8.53
N LEU A 30 -1.38 4.14 8.23
CA LEU A 30 -0.29 3.18 8.02
C LEU A 30 0.54 3.48 6.75
N PRO A 31 -0.05 3.61 5.55
CA PRO A 31 0.71 3.98 4.36
C PRO A 31 1.31 5.39 4.48
N LEU A 32 0.63 6.32 5.18
CA LEU A 32 1.19 7.64 5.47
C LEU A 32 2.44 7.55 6.35
N ALA A 33 2.42 6.72 7.40
CA ALA A 33 3.58 6.49 8.24
C ALA A 33 4.72 5.87 7.43
N ALA A 34 4.43 4.86 6.60
CA ALA A 34 5.42 4.24 5.73
C ALA A 34 6.06 5.25 4.74
N GLU A 35 5.27 6.16 4.17
CA GLU A 35 5.77 7.23 3.31
C GLU A 35 6.63 8.23 4.10
N ARG A 36 6.18 8.66 5.29
CA ARG A 36 6.90 9.60 6.18
C ARG A 36 8.25 9.04 6.67
N LEU A 37 8.33 7.74 6.88
CA LEU A 37 9.56 7.04 7.30
C LEU A 37 10.48 6.70 6.11
N GLY A 38 10.06 6.98 4.86
CA GLY A 38 10.80 6.57 3.67
C GLY A 38 10.78 5.06 3.43
N LEU A 39 9.95 4.31 4.17
CA LEU A 39 9.82 2.86 4.04
C LEU A 39 9.33 2.48 2.64
N THR A 40 8.30 3.16 2.13
CA THR A 40 7.74 2.85 0.79
C THR A 40 8.80 2.96 -0.30
N ASP A 41 9.62 4.01 -0.26
CA ASP A 41 10.71 4.21 -1.22
C ASP A 41 11.79 3.13 -1.05
N GLY A 42 12.19 2.84 0.20
CA GLY A 42 13.15 1.79 0.51
C GLY A 42 12.72 0.41 0.00
N LEU A 43 11.43 0.08 0.13
CA LEU A 43 10.86 -1.16 -0.41
C LEU A 43 10.82 -1.13 -1.95
N GLY A 44 10.55 0.03 -2.56
CA GLY A 44 10.61 0.23 -4.00
C GLY A 44 12.01 -0.06 -4.56
N TRP A 45 13.05 0.47 -3.90
CA TRP A 45 14.44 0.16 -4.23
C TRP A 45 14.78 -1.32 -4.03
N ALA A 46 14.34 -1.91 -2.92
CA ALA A 46 14.57 -3.33 -2.61
C ALA A 46 13.99 -4.28 -3.67
N LEU A 47 12.89 -3.87 -4.33
CA LEU A 47 12.19 -4.67 -5.34
C LEU A 47 12.35 -4.12 -6.76
N ALA A 48 13.25 -3.17 -7.00
CA ALA A 48 13.38 -2.51 -8.30
C ALA A 48 13.70 -3.49 -9.44
N GLU A 49 14.49 -4.52 -9.14
CA GLU A 49 14.97 -5.52 -10.11
C GLU A 49 13.93 -6.61 -10.40
N THR A 50 12.90 -6.76 -9.58
CA THR A 50 11.84 -7.76 -9.80
C THR A 50 10.85 -7.32 -10.89
N ARG A 51 11.03 -6.13 -11.45
CA ARG A 51 10.10 -5.48 -12.37
C ARG A 51 10.41 -5.86 -13.82
N GLU A 52 9.74 -6.91 -14.34
CA GLU A 52 9.90 -7.33 -15.74
C GLU A 52 9.39 -6.32 -16.80
N ARG A 53 8.41 -5.47 -16.43
CA ARG A 53 7.80 -4.47 -17.32
C ARG A 53 7.55 -3.17 -16.55
N ARG A 54 7.44 -2.03 -17.25
CA ARG A 54 7.01 -0.74 -16.67
C ARG A 54 5.54 -0.78 -16.18
N SER A 55 5.26 -1.61 -15.17
CA SER A 55 3.99 -1.67 -14.44
C SER A 55 3.66 -0.30 -13.86
N VAL A 56 2.42 0.17 -13.99
CA VAL A 56 1.98 1.43 -13.37
C VAL A 56 2.16 1.40 -11.85
N HIS A 57 2.02 0.22 -11.22
CA HIS A 57 2.25 0.04 -9.79
C HIS A 57 3.72 -0.27 -9.49
N ASP A 58 4.29 0.52 -8.59
CA ASP A 58 5.59 0.27 -7.96
C ASP A 58 5.51 -0.96 -7.03
N PRO A 59 6.40 -1.96 -7.15
CA PRO A 59 6.37 -3.16 -6.31
C PRO A 59 6.48 -2.87 -4.80
N GLY A 60 7.25 -1.85 -4.40
CA GLY A 60 7.39 -1.44 -3.00
C GLY A 60 6.08 -0.91 -2.44
N ARG A 61 5.39 -0.04 -3.21
CA ARG A 61 4.04 0.44 -2.84
C ARG A 61 3.03 -0.71 -2.73
N VAL A 62 3.06 -1.67 -3.65
CA VAL A 62 2.19 -2.86 -3.60
C VAL A 62 2.50 -3.73 -2.37
N PHE A 63 3.77 -3.87 -2.01
CA PHE A 63 4.18 -4.60 -0.81
C PHE A 63 3.72 -3.87 0.46
N CYS A 64 3.79 -2.54 0.51
CA CYS A 64 3.19 -1.72 1.56
C CYS A 64 1.67 -1.94 1.66
N ASP A 65 0.94 -1.90 0.55
CA ASP A 65 -0.52 -2.10 0.55
C ASP A 65 -0.89 -3.50 1.09
N LEU A 66 -0.10 -4.53 0.81
CA LEU A 66 -0.26 -5.86 1.39
C LEU A 66 -0.03 -5.87 2.91
N ALA A 67 0.98 -5.16 3.41
CA ALA A 67 1.23 -5.02 4.84
C ALA A 67 0.08 -4.25 5.54
N VAL A 68 -0.44 -3.20 4.91
CA VAL A 68 -1.62 -2.46 5.38
C VAL A 68 -2.86 -3.36 5.42
N MET A 69 -3.05 -4.20 4.40
CA MET A 69 -4.16 -5.16 4.35
C MET A 69 -4.09 -6.16 5.51
N LEU A 70 -2.89 -6.67 5.81
CA LEU A 70 -2.69 -7.56 6.97
C LEU A 70 -2.97 -6.83 8.29
N ALA A 71 -2.55 -5.57 8.42
CA ALA A 71 -2.79 -4.77 9.61
C ALA A 71 -4.28 -4.38 9.79
N ASP A 72 -5.04 -4.24 8.69
CA ASP A 72 -6.50 -4.08 8.68
C ASP A 72 -7.25 -5.40 8.99
N GLY A 73 -6.51 -6.51 9.18
CA GLY A 73 -7.05 -7.82 9.57
C GLY A 73 -7.31 -8.77 8.41
N GLY A 74 -6.90 -8.43 7.19
CA GLY A 74 -6.95 -9.33 6.06
C GLY A 74 -6.03 -10.54 6.22
N ARG A 75 -6.37 -11.64 5.56
CA ARG A 75 -5.72 -12.95 5.68
C ARG A 75 -5.33 -13.56 4.34
N CYS A 76 -5.86 -13.01 3.24
CA CYS A 76 -5.60 -13.45 1.88
C CYS A 76 -5.26 -12.25 0.99
N VAL A 77 -4.51 -12.47 -0.10
CA VAL A 77 -4.21 -11.45 -1.11
C VAL A 77 -5.50 -10.86 -1.72
N SER A 78 -6.59 -11.64 -1.78
CA SER A 78 -7.89 -11.15 -2.23
C SER A 78 -8.48 -10.06 -1.35
N ASP A 79 -8.12 -10.00 -0.08
CA ASP A 79 -8.65 -9.03 0.88
C ASP A 79 -8.12 -7.62 0.60
N LEU A 80 -7.10 -7.50 -0.27
CA LEU A 80 -6.64 -6.22 -0.80
C LEU A 80 -7.75 -5.43 -1.50
N VAL A 81 -8.81 -6.10 -1.98
CA VAL A 81 -10.00 -5.44 -2.53
C VAL A 81 -10.67 -4.48 -1.53
N ALA A 82 -10.58 -4.76 -0.21
CA ALA A 82 -11.12 -3.89 0.81
C ALA A 82 -10.40 -2.53 0.86
N LEU A 83 -9.09 -2.53 0.57
CA LEU A 83 -8.31 -1.30 0.42
C LEU A 83 -8.64 -0.59 -0.90
N GLY A 84 -8.64 -1.33 -2.02
CA GLY A 84 -8.95 -0.78 -3.35
C GLY A 84 -10.38 -0.23 -3.49
N SER A 85 -11.31 -0.68 -2.66
CA SER A 85 -12.68 -0.12 -2.57
C SER A 85 -12.74 1.26 -1.92
N GLN A 86 -11.63 1.76 -1.37
CA GLN A 86 -11.53 3.06 -0.71
C GLN A 86 -10.47 3.96 -1.38
N PRO A 87 -10.59 4.25 -2.69
CA PRO A 87 -9.58 5.01 -3.43
C PRO A 87 -9.42 6.45 -2.91
N ALA A 88 -10.46 6.97 -2.25
CA ALA A 88 -10.44 8.28 -1.62
C ALA A 88 -9.45 8.34 -0.43
N LEU A 89 -9.21 7.21 0.26
CA LEU A 89 -8.30 7.12 1.40
C LEU A 89 -6.93 6.55 1.02
N LEU A 90 -6.88 5.58 0.11
CA LEU A 90 -5.68 4.78 -0.17
C LEU A 90 -5.14 4.97 -1.59
N GLY A 91 -5.83 5.77 -2.40
CA GLY A 91 -5.49 5.97 -3.80
C GLY A 91 -5.73 4.71 -4.64
N ASP A 92 -5.04 4.64 -5.78
CA ASP A 92 -5.10 3.49 -6.66
C ASP A 92 -4.26 2.34 -6.07
N VAL A 93 -4.95 1.25 -5.70
CA VAL A 93 -4.39 0.02 -5.12
C VAL A 93 -4.31 -1.04 -6.21
N ALA A 94 -3.19 -1.76 -6.26
CA ALA A 94 -2.97 -2.74 -7.30
C ALA A 94 -4.01 -3.88 -7.29
N SER A 95 -4.29 -4.43 -8.47
CA SER A 95 -5.12 -5.61 -8.60
C SER A 95 -4.52 -6.83 -7.87
N ILE A 96 -5.37 -7.78 -7.48
CA ILE A 96 -4.96 -9.05 -6.86
C ILE A 96 -3.90 -9.78 -7.70
N SER A 97 -4.06 -9.79 -9.03
CA SER A 97 -3.10 -10.44 -9.94
C SER A 97 -1.74 -9.72 -9.97
N THR A 98 -1.72 -8.41 -9.79
CA THR A 98 -0.48 -7.63 -9.69
C THR A 98 0.19 -7.85 -8.34
N ALA A 99 -0.57 -7.80 -7.24
CA ALA A 99 -0.08 -8.09 -5.90
C ALA A 99 0.52 -9.51 -5.78
N ARG A 100 -0.16 -10.51 -6.37
CA ARG A 100 0.35 -11.89 -6.42
C ARG A 100 1.66 -11.99 -7.20
N ARG A 101 1.81 -11.28 -8.32
CA ARG A 101 3.07 -11.25 -9.08
C ARG A 101 4.21 -10.64 -8.28
N VAL A 102 3.95 -9.55 -7.54
CA VAL A 102 4.95 -8.96 -6.64
C VAL A 102 5.39 -9.99 -5.60
N LEU A 103 4.46 -10.64 -4.91
CA LEU A 103 4.79 -11.68 -3.93
C LEU A 103 5.59 -12.85 -4.51
N LEU A 104 5.22 -13.31 -5.71
CA LEU A 104 5.92 -14.42 -6.38
C LEU A 104 7.32 -14.05 -6.88
N ALA A 105 7.61 -12.75 -7.02
CA ALA A 105 8.93 -12.27 -7.42
C ALA A 105 9.88 -12.04 -6.24
N VAL A 106 9.40 -12.18 -4.99
CA VAL A 106 10.20 -12.06 -3.78
C VAL A 106 10.92 -13.38 -3.50
N GLY A 107 12.21 -13.45 -3.81
CA GLY A 107 13.12 -14.53 -3.42
C GLY A 107 13.88 -14.22 -2.13
N GLU A 108 14.88 -15.04 -1.81
CA GLU A 108 15.69 -14.88 -0.59
C GLU A 108 16.46 -13.55 -0.57
N ALA A 109 17.07 -13.17 -1.70
CA ALA A 109 17.82 -11.91 -1.82
C ALA A 109 16.90 -10.69 -1.68
N GLU A 110 15.71 -10.73 -2.26
CA GLU A 110 14.70 -9.69 -2.11
C GLU A 110 14.23 -9.60 -0.65
N LEU A 111 13.99 -10.73 0.02
CA LEU A 111 13.61 -10.74 1.43
C LEU A 111 14.66 -10.07 2.32
N ASP A 112 15.95 -10.30 2.06
CA ASP A 112 17.02 -9.67 2.83
C ASP A 112 17.09 -8.17 2.58
N ARG A 113 16.92 -7.72 1.32
CA ARG A 113 16.81 -6.29 0.98
C ARG A 113 15.59 -5.63 1.63
N LEU A 114 14.43 -6.30 1.62
CA LEU A 114 13.21 -5.83 2.28
C LEU A 114 13.41 -5.69 3.81
N ARG A 115 14.08 -6.65 4.44
CA ARG A 115 14.42 -6.60 5.87
C ARG A 115 15.36 -5.43 6.18
N ALA A 116 16.36 -5.20 5.33
CA ALA A 116 17.28 -4.08 5.46
C ALA A 116 16.57 -2.72 5.30
N ALA A 117 15.73 -2.58 4.27
CA ALA A 117 14.92 -1.38 4.06
C ALA A 117 14.02 -1.08 5.27
N ARG A 118 13.36 -2.11 5.82
CA ARG A 118 12.56 -1.98 7.04
C ARG A 118 13.36 -1.58 8.26
N ALA A 119 14.58 -2.08 8.43
CA ALA A 119 15.42 -1.77 9.58
C ALA A 119 15.99 -0.33 9.53
N GLN A 120 16.06 0.26 8.34
CA GLN A 120 16.61 1.59 8.11
C GLN A 120 15.56 2.71 8.23
N ALA A 121 14.28 2.39 8.00
CA ALA A 121 13.14 3.29 8.12
C ALA A 121 12.66 3.41 9.57
#